data_AF-A0A930WWF7-F1
#
_entry.id   AF-A0A930WWF7-F1
#
_cell.length_a   1.000
_cell.length_b   1.000
_cell.length_c   1.000
_cell.angle_alpha   90.00
_cell.angle_beta   90.00
_cell.angle_gamma   90.00
#
_symmetry.space_group_name_H-M   'P 1'
#
loop_
_entity.id
_entity.type
_entity.pdbx_description
1 polymer ?
#
loop_
_entity_poly.entity_id
_entity_poly.type
_entity_poly.pdbx_seq_one_letter_code
_entity_poly.pdbx_strand_id
1 'polypeptide(L)'
;MYSTSTAVTNNNESNGSYMPVGINENVFLKSVEAKKSPNGHDFLEITFENNEGKTASMTEWKNEKSMWVKTDEDLQRRDNLQFGRIMQIINCYFPKIEGEFSTFKEMIDWVQATLSPMVATKKALRLKVVYDKNNYTQVSKNGIFVEPMDKTETEIKKFSRDSFERQVVADVEKSTDPLASATNADSTQASGSDDLPF
;
A
#
# COMPACT_ATOMS: atom_id res chain seq x y z
N MET A 1 10.91 34.76 15.39
CA MET A 1 9.61 35.33 15.79
C MET A 1 8.59 34.87 14.75
N TYR A 2 7.56 34.12 15.16
CA TYR A 2 6.52 33.67 14.24
C TYR A 2 5.44 34.77 14.15
N SER A 3 5.11 35.24 12.95
CA SER A 3 4.14 36.31 12.72
C SER A 3 3.08 35.90 11.70
N THR A 4 1.82 36.21 12.00
CA THR A 4 0.70 36.04 11.05
C THR A 4 0.85 36.95 9.83
N SER A 5 1.57 38.07 9.95
CA SER A 5 1.86 38.97 8.82
C SER A 5 2.86 38.41 7.81
N THR A 6 3.60 37.35 8.19
CA THR A 6 4.53 36.63 7.31
C THR A 6 4.00 35.27 6.87
N ALA A 7 2.75 34.95 7.20
CA ALA A 7 2.13 33.69 6.81
C ALA A 7 1.89 33.68 5.30
N VAL A 8 2.45 32.68 4.61
CA VAL A 8 2.24 32.47 3.18
C VAL A 8 1.26 31.32 3.02
N THR A 9 0.17 31.54 2.28
CA THR A 9 -0.73 30.46 1.88
C THR A 9 -0.19 29.87 0.58
N ASN A 10 0.31 28.63 0.62
CA ASN A 10 0.81 27.94 -0.57
C ASN A 10 -0.32 27.11 -1.18
N ASN A 11 -0.91 27.61 -2.27
CA ASN A 11 -1.94 26.91 -3.05
C ASN A 11 -1.36 26.11 -4.22
N ASN A 12 -0.03 25.98 -4.33
CA ASN A 12 0.53 25.08 -5.31
C ASN A 12 0.23 23.65 -4.87
N GLU A 13 -0.58 22.94 -5.66
CA GLU A 13 -0.52 21.49 -5.66
C GLU A 13 0.96 21.12 -5.82
N SER A 14 1.47 20.32 -4.88
CA SER A 14 2.78 19.69 -5.06
C SER A 14 2.84 19.16 -6.48
N ASN A 15 3.78 19.65 -7.30
CA ASN A 15 4.19 19.03 -8.56
C ASN A 15 4.88 17.70 -8.24
N GLY A 16 4.17 16.83 -7.53
CA GLY A 16 4.67 15.59 -7.02
C GLY A 16 4.85 14.63 -8.17
N SER A 17 5.88 13.80 -8.08
CA SER A 17 6.14 12.69 -9.01
C SER A 17 5.07 11.59 -8.93
N TYR A 18 3.96 11.82 -8.23
CA TYR A 18 2.92 10.85 -7.91
C TYR A 18 1.70 11.04 -8.80
N MET A 19 1.19 9.95 -9.35
CA MET A 19 0.00 9.94 -10.19
C MET A 19 -1.24 10.30 -9.37
N PRO A 20 -2.17 11.13 -9.89
CA PRO A 20 -3.36 11.49 -9.14
C PRO A 20 -4.22 10.27 -8.84
N VAL A 21 -4.91 10.32 -7.71
CA VAL A 21 -5.85 9.28 -7.28
C VAL A 21 -7.12 9.32 -8.12
N GLY A 22 -7.62 8.15 -8.51
CA GLY A 22 -8.75 8.01 -9.43
C GLY A 22 -8.51 6.94 -10.49
N ILE A 23 -9.33 6.96 -11.54
CA ILE A 23 -9.14 6.12 -12.73
C ILE A 23 -8.41 6.99 -13.75
N ASN A 24 -7.15 6.66 -14.01
CA ASN A 24 -6.26 7.41 -14.88
C ASN A 24 -6.24 6.74 -16.26
N GLU A 25 -6.38 7.54 -17.31
CA GLU A 25 -6.23 7.09 -18.69
C GLU A 25 -4.84 7.42 -19.24
N ASN A 26 -4.45 6.78 -20.34
CA ASN A 26 -3.15 6.99 -21.00
C ASN A 26 -1.98 6.80 -20.02
N VAL A 27 -2.05 5.69 -19.28
CA VAL A 27 -1.00 5.23 -18.38
C VAL A 27 -0.21 4.13 -19.06
N PHE A 28 1.10 4.10 -18.83
CA PHE A 28 2.03 3.18 -19.46
C PHE A 28 2.82 2.42 -18.42
N LEU A 29 3.15 1.18 -18.72
CA LEU A 29 4.10 0.41 -17.93
C LEU A 29 5.48 1.09 -18.01
N LYS A 30 6.05 1.43 -16.85
CA LYS A 30 7.36 2.10 -16.72
C LYS A 30 8.46 1.10 -16.41
N SER A 31 8.24 0.26 -15.40
CA SER A 31 9.21 -0.77 -15.00
C SER A 31 8.53 -1.94 -14.29
N VAL A 32 9.19 -3.10 -14.35
CA VAL A 32 8.84 -4.33 -13.64
C VAL A 32 10.13 -4.92 -13.10
N GLU A 33 10.21 -5.07 -11.79
CA GLU A 33 11.44 -5.43 -11.09
C GLU A 33 11.15 -6.47 -10.00
N ALA A 34 11.73 -7.67 -10.13
CA ALA A 34 11.81 -8.66 -9.07
C ALA A 34 13.02 -8.32 -8.18
N LYS A 35 12.73 -8.00 -6.93
CA LYS A 35 13.70 -7.47 -5.96
C LYS A 35 13.75 -8.32 -4.71
N LYS A 36 14.80 -8.09 -3.93
CA LYS A 36 14.95 -8.60 -2.57
C LYS A 36 15.06 -7.42 -1.61
N SER A 37 14.26 -7.45 -0.55
CA SER A 37 14.31 -6.43 0.50
C SER A 37 15.62 -6.55 1.31
N PRO A 38 16.01 -5.52 2.08
CA PRO A 38 17.19 -5.59 2.96
C PRO A 38 17.15 -6.77 3.94
N ASN A 39 15.95 -7.21 4.32
CA ASN A 39 15.73 -8.34 5.23
C ASN A 39 15.66 -9.70 4.51
N GLY A 40 15.92 -9.74 3.19
CA GLY A 40 16.01 -10.97 2.43
C GLY A 40 14.70 -11.46 1.80
N HIS A 41 13.58 -10.76 1.98
CA HIS A 41 12.30 -11.13 1.39
C HIS A 41 12.18 -10.70 -0.06
N ASP A 42 11.86 -11.64 -0.95
CA ASP A 42 11.60 -11.38 -2.36
C ASP A 42 10.25 -10.65 -2.55
N PHE A 43 10.20 -9.71 -3.50
CA PHE A 43 8.99 -9.00 -3.89
C PHE A 43 9.05 -8.56 -5.36
N LEU A 44 7.89 -8.40 -5.97
CA LEU A 44 7.72 -7.81 -7.29
C LEU A 44 7.28 -6.36 -7.14
N GLU A 45 7.94 -5.45 -7.84
CA GLU A 45 7.50 -4.06 -7.98
C GLU A 45 7.15 -3.76 -9.43
N ILE A 46 5.95 -3.22 -9.65
CA ILE A 46 5.48 -2.78 -10.96
C ILE A 46 5.19 -1.29 -10.86
N THR A 47 5.86 -0.49 -11.69
CA THR A 47 5.66 0.96 -11.74
C THR A 47 5.03 1.35 -13.07
N PHE A 48 4.07 2.26 -12.99
CA PHE A 48 3.40 2.87 -14.13
C PHE A 48 3.67 4.37 -14.16
N GLU A 49 3.56 4.96 -15.34
CA GLU A 49 3.69 6.40 -15.54
C GLU A 49 2.59 6.93 -16.46
N ASN A 50 2.13 8.15 -16.23
CA ASN A 50 1.25 8.85 -17.17
C ASN A 50 2.07 9.74 -18.14
N ASN A 51 1.38 10.41 -19.06
CA ASN A 51 2.00 11.35 -20.01
C ASN A 51 2.76 12.52 -19.34
N GLU A 52 2.44 12.86 -18.09
CA GLU A 52 3.11 13.91 -17.32
C GLU A 52 4.34 13.40 -16.55
N GLY A 53 4.69 12.11 -16.71
CA GLY A 53 5.80 11.48 -15.99
C GLY A 53 5.50 11.17 -14.51
N LYS A 54 4.26 11.37 -14.05
CA LYS A 54 3.83 11.03 -12.70
C LYS A 54 3.61 9.53 -12.58
N THR A 55 4.01 8.97 -11.44
CA THR A 55 4.11 7.52 -11.24
C THR A 55 3.18 6.99 -10.17
N ALA A 56 2.74 5.74 -10.36
CA ALA A 56 2.10 4.94 -9.33
C ALA A 56 2.68 3.53 -9.40
N SER A 57 2.93 2.92 -8.25
CA SER A 57 3.46 1.56 -8.18
C SER A 57 2.55 0.63 -7.38
N MET A 58 2.73 -0.67 -7.61
CA MET A 58 2.29 -1.71 -6.69
C MET A 58 3.44 -2.64 -6.38
N THR A 59 3.43 -3.15 -5.16
CA THR A 59 4.32 -4.22 -4.74
C THR A 59 3.53 -5.46 -4.36
N GLU A 60 4.03 -6.62 -4.77
CA GLU A 60 3.52 -7.92 -4.39
C GLU A 60 4.61 -8.69 -3.64
N TRP A 61 4.30 -9.10 -2.41
CA TRP A 61 5.22 -9.77 -1.51
C TRP A 61 4.81 -11.22 -1.35
N LYS A 62 5.78 -12.12 -1.15
CA LYS A 62 5.48 -13.53 -0.86
C LYS A 62 4.48 -13.63 0.30
N ASN A 63 3.39 -14.38 0.10
CA ASN A 63 2.50 -14.68 1.22
C ASN A 63 3.14 -15.71 2.14
N GLU A 64 2.86 -15.58 3.44
CA GLU A 64 3.33 -16.50 4.46
C GLU A 64 2.17 -16.86 5.41
N LYS A 65 2.26 -18.04 6.03
CA LYS A 65 1.34 -18.40 7.11
C LYS A 65 1.50 -17.41 8.26
N SER A 66 0.38 -17.07 8.89
CA SER A 66 0.34 -16.10 9.99
C SER A 66 -0.85 -16.39 10.90
N MET A 67 -1.04 -15.59 11.95
CA MET A 67 -2.23 -15.71 12.82
C MET A 67 -3.56 -15.64 12.04
N TRP A 68 -3.56 -15.00 10.87
CA TRP A 68 -4.72 -14.80 10.00
C TRP A 68 -4.74 -15.74 8.77
N VAL A 69 -3.68 -16.52 8.55
CA VAL A 69 -3.50 -17.46 7.43
C VAL A 69 -2.95 -18.75 8.00
N LYS A 70 -3.85 -19.65 8.41
CA LYS A 70 -3.49 -20.80 9.25
C LYS A 70 -3.25 -22.06 8.43
N THR A 71 -4.06 -22.26 7.41
CA THR A 71 -4.08 -23.49 6.59
C THR A 71 -3.31 -23.31 5.29
N ASP A 72 -2.92 -24.43 4.67
CA ASP A 72 -2.31 -24.40 3.33
C ASP A 72 -3.33 -23.94 2.28
N GLU A 73 -4.62 -24.26 2.47
CA GLU A 73 -5.71 -23.81 1.62
C GLU A 73 -5.89 -22.29 1.69
N ASP A 74 -5.80 -21.70 2.89
CA ASP A 74 -5.83 -20.24 3.05
C ASP A 74 -4.65 -19.55 2.37
N LEU A 75 -3.46 -20.15 2.49
CA LEU A 75 -2.26 -19.64 1.85
C LEU A 75 -2.40 -19.69 0.32
N GLN A 76 -2.79 -20.85 -0.22
CA GLN A 76 -3.04 -21.03 -1.65
C GLN A 76 -4.08 -20.05 -2.18
N ARG A 77 -5.15 -19.79 -1.42
CA ARG A 77 -6.16 -18.79 -1.80
C ARG A 77 -5.55 -17.39 -1.90
N ARG A 78 -4.66 -17.01 -1.00
CA ARG A 78 -3.97 -15.70 -1.05
C ARG A 78 -3.00 -15.62 -2.22
N ASP A 79 -2.29 -16.70 -2.50
CA ASP A 79 -1.40 -16.80 -3.65
C ASP A 79 -2.18 -16.68 -4.96
N ASN A 80 -3.33 -17.38 -5.08
CA ASN A 80 -4.22 -17.26 -6.23
C ASN A 80 -4.75 -15.83 -6.41
N LEU A 81 -5.13 -15.15 -5.33
CA LEU A 81 -5.58 -13.75 -5.39
C LEU A 81 -4.44 -12.82 -5.80
N GLN A 82 -3.22 -13.06 -5.33
CA GLN A 82 -2.04 -12.29 -5.72
C GLN A 82 -1.70 -12.49 -7.19
N PHE A 83 -1.61 -13.74 -7.63
CA PHE A 83 -1.32 -14.05 -9.01
C PHE A 83 -2.43 -13.56 -9.94
N GLY A 84 -3.70 -13.64 -9.52
CA GLY A 84 -4.82 -13.05 -10.25
C GLY A 84 -4.70 -11.54 -10.47
N ARG A 85 -4.17 -10.77 -9.50
CA ARG A 85 -3.88 -9.33 -9.69
C ARG A 85 -2.77 -9.10 -10.70
N ILE A 86 -1.70 -9.89 -10.64
CA ILE A 86 -0.58 -9.81 -11.58
C ILE A 86 -1.05 -10.16 -13.00
N MET A 87 -1.88 -11.20 -13.13
CA MET A 87 -2.43 -11.64 -14.41
C MET A 87 -3.34 -10.59 -15.06
N GLN A 88 -4.03 -9.72 -14.30
CA GLN A 88 -4.76 -8.60 -14.91
C GLN A 88 -3.84 -7.68 -15.72
N ILE A 89 -2.62 -7.42 -15.22
CA ILE A 89 -1.63 -6.61 -15.92
C ILE A 89 -1.11 -7.36 -17.15
N ILE A 90 -0.73 -8.63 -16.98
CA ILE A 90 -0.23 -9.47 -18.08
C ILE A 90 -1.25 -9.59 -19.21
N ASN A 91 -2.53 -9.78 -18.88
CA ASN A 91 -3.62 -9.91 -19.84
C ASN A 91 -3.88 -8.62 -20.64
N CYS A 92 -3.38 -7.46 -20.19
CA CYS A 92 -3.41 -6.23 -20.99
C CYS A 92 -2.49 -6.33 -22.21
N TYR A 93 -1.47 -7.20 -22.19
CA TYR A 93 -0.46 -7.35 -23.24
C TYR A 93 -0.59 -8.70 -23.97
N PHE A 94 -0.99 -9.75 -23.25
CA PHE A 94 -1.05 -11.11 -23.75
C PHE A 94 -2.45 -11.68 -23.55
N PRO A 95 -3.28 -11.81 -24.59
CA PRO A 95 -4.65 -12.33 -24.46
C PRO A 95 -4.73 -13.75 -23.90
N LYS A 96 -3.68 -14.55 -24.13
CA LYS A 96 -3.52 -15.88 -23.56
C LYS A 96 -2.05 -16.12 -23.24
N ILE A 97 -1.77 -16.48 -22.00
CA ILE A 97 -0.45 -16.93 -21.54
C ILE A 97 -0.63 -17.86 -20.36
N GLU A 98 0.22 -18.88 -20.29
CA GLU A 98 0.19 -19.91 -19.26
C GLU A 98 1.59 -20.03 -18.67
N GLY A 99 1.65 -20.32 -17.36
CA GLY A 99 2.90 -20.48 -16.63
C GLY A 99 2.62 -21.23 -15.33
N GLU A 100 3.50 -22.16 -14.99
CA GLU A 100 3.46 -22.93 -13.75
C GLU A 100 4.79 -22.72 -13.01
N PHE A 101 4.70 -22.41 -11.72
CA PHE A 101 5.85 -22.04 -10.90
C PHE A 101 5.80 -22.77 -9.57
N SER A 102 6.94 -23.30 -9.13
CA SER A 102 7.04 -24.01 -7.85
C SER A 102 7.33 -23.05 -6.69
N THR A 103 7.88 -21.87 -6.99
CA THR A 103 8.20 -20.86 -5.97
C THR A 103 7.73 -19.47 -6.35
N PHE A 104 7.54 -18.62 -5.34
CA PHE A 104 7.24 -17.19 -5.54
C PHE A 104 8.34 -16.50 -6.35
N LYS A 105 9.61 -16.86 -6.12
CA LYS A 105 10.76 -16.27 -6.83
C LYS A 105 10.71 -16.57 -8.33
N GLU A 106 10.48 -17.84 -8.69
CA GLU A 106 10.30 -18.25 -10.09
C GLU A 106 9.14 -17.47 -10.75
N MET A 107 8.02 -17.32 -10.05
CA MET A 107 6.86 -16.58 -10.55
C MET A 107 7.21 -15.12 -10.82
N ILE A 108 7.80 -14.39 -9.86
CA ILE A 108 8.11 -12.96 -10.06
C ILE A 108 9.22 -12.72 -11.09
N ASP A 109 10.18 -13.64 -11.21
CA ASP A 109 11.23 -13.57 -12.24
C ASP A 109 10.63 -13.75 -13.63
N TRP A 110 9.71 -14.71 -13.78
CA TRP A 110 8.97 -14.91 -15.01
C TRP A 110 8.09 -13.71 -15.35
N VAL A 111 7.40 -13.11 -14.36
CA VAL A 111 6.59 -11.91 -14.57
C VAL A 111 7.47 -10.75 -15.05
N GLN A 112 8.64 -10.54 -14.43
CA GLN A 112 9.61 -9.55 -14.88
C GLN A 112 10.04 -9.82 -16.33
N ALA A 113 10.52 -11.02 -16.63
CA ALA A 113 10.97 -11.37 -17.99
C ALA A 113 9.87 -11.19 -19.04
N THR A 114 8.61 -11.48 -18.67
CA THR A 114 7.44 -11.38 -19.55
C THR A 114 7.03 -9.92 -19.81
N LEU A 115 7.03 -9.07 -18.77
CA LEU A 115 6.52 -7.70 -18.87
C LEU A 115 7.60 -6.66 -19.18
N SER A 116 8.87 -6.87 -18.82
CA SER A 116 9.93 -5.88 -19.07
C SER A 116 10.04 -5.47 -20.56
N PRO A 117 9.96 -6.38 -21.56
CA PRO A 117 9.96 -5.99 -22.97
C PRO A 117 8.76 -5.12 -23.37
N MET A 118 7.64 -5.22 -22.64
CA MET A 118 6.41 -4.49 -22.94
C MET A 118 6.51 -3.01 -22.58
N VAL A 119 7.45 -2.60 -21.72
CA VAL A 119 7.71 -1.18 -21.39
C VAL A 119 7.96 -0.35 -22.66
N ALA A 120 8.70 -0.89 -23.62
CA ALA A 120 9.05 -0.20 -24.86
C ALA A 120 7.84 -0.01 -25.80
N THR A 121 6.79 -0.83 -25.66
CA THR A 121 5.60 -0.76 -26.53
C THR A 121 4.76 0.49 -26.27
N LYS A 122 4.88 1.09 -25.07
CA LYS A 122 4.02 2.20 -24.61
C LYS A 122 2.54 1.94 -24.90
N LYS A 123 2.06 0.70 -24.72
CA LYS A 123 0.63 0.40 -24.78
C LYS A 123 -0.09 1.20 -23.70
N ALA A 124 -1.09 1.97 -24.12
CA ALA A 124 -1.88 2.80 -23.23
C ALA A 124 -2.89 1.96 -22.44
N LEU A 125 -2.93 2.19 -21.13
CA LEU A 125 -3.80 1.50 -20.17
C LEU A 125 -4.68 2.51 -19.43
N ARG A 126 -5.81 2.03 -18.91
CA ARG A 126 -6.54 2.64 -17.80
C ARG A 126 -6.06 2.02 -16.49
N LEU A 127 -5.76 2.84 -15.50
CA LEU A 127 -5.23 2.40 -14.21
C LEU A 127 -5.94 3.07 -13.04
N LYS A 128 -6.43 2.26 -12.09
CA LYS A 128 -7.04 2.74 -10.85
C LYS A 128 -5.97 2.95 -9.78
N VAL A 129 -5.81 4.21 -9.37
CA VAL A 129 -4.89 4.65 -8.31
C VAL A 129 -5.69 5.08 -7.09
N VAL A 130 -5.25 4.70 -5.89
CA VAL A 130 -5.89 4.97 -4.59
C VAL A 130 -4.84 5.39 -3.58
N TYR A 131 -5.28 5.97 -2.47
CA TYR A 131 -4.42 6.15 -1.30
C TYR A 131 -4.22 4.84 -0.53
N ASP A 132 -3.02 4.62 -0.03
CA ASP A 132 -2.74 3.62 0.99
C ASP A 132 -3.12 4.14 2.40
N LYS A 133 -2.93 3.30 3.42
CA LYS A 133 -3.20 3.65 4.82
C LYS A 133 -2.34 4.80 5.36
N ASN A 134 -1.26 5.17 4.66
CA ASN A 134 -0.35 6.24 5.03
C ASN A 134 -0.53 7.47 4.12
N ASN A 135 -1.61 7.53 3.33
CA ASN A 135 -1.91 8.59 2.36
C ASN A 135 -0.90 8.73 1.20
N TYR A 136 -0.12 7.69 0.88
CA TYR A 136 0.64 7.62 -0.36
C TYR A 136 -0.21 7.05 -1.49
N THR A 137 0.01 7.52 -2.72
CA THR A 137 -0.67 7.00 -3.91
C THR A 137 -0.10 5.65 -4.29
N GLN A 138 -0.96 4.68 -4.56
CA GLN A 138 -0.58 3.35 -5.04
C GLN A 138 -1.61 2.84 -6.06
N VAL A 139 -1.23 1.83 -6.84
CA VAL A 139 -2.19 1.12 -7.69
C VAL A 139 -3.16 0.34 -6.80
N SER A 140 -4.45 0.40 -7.12
CA SER A 140 -5.49 -0.33 -6.37
C SER A 140 -5.32 -1.85 -6.53
N LYS A 141 -5.67 -2.58 -5.47
CA LYS A 141 -5.72 -4.06 -5.46
C LYS A 141 -7.15 -4.59 -5.48
N ASN A 142 -8.14 -3.72 -5.65
CA ASN A 142 -9.55 -4.05 -5.50
C ASN A 142 -10.25 -4.26 -6.85
N GLY A 143 -10.74 -5.47 -7.10
CA GLY A 143 -11.46 -5.81 -8.32
C GLY A 143 -10.58 -5.68 -9.57
N ILE A 144 -11.19 -5.28 -10.69
CA ILE A 144 -10.44 -4.89 -11.89
C ILE A 144 -9.87 -3.48 -11.65
N PHE A 145 -8.56 -3.35 -11.77
CA PHE A 145 -7.84 -2.09 -11.52
C PHE A 145 -6.99 -1.63 -12.71
N VAL A 146 -6.82 -2.48 -13.71
CA VAL A 146 -6.08 -2.19 -14.93
C VAL A 146 -6.77 -2.83 -16.11
N GLU A 147 -6.80 -2.12 -17.24
CA GLU A 147 -7.31 -2.62 -18.52
C GLU A 147 -6.66 -1.84 -19.67
N PRO A 148 -6.62 -2.40 -20.89
CA PRO A 148 -6.12 -1.66 -22.05
C PRO A 148 -7.12 -0.57 -22.50
N MET A 149 -6.61 0.54 -23.04
CA MET A 149 -7.44 1.67 -23.52
C MET A 149 -8.31 1.31 -24.73
N ASP A 150 -7.95 0.26 -25.48
CA ASP A 150 -8.72 -0.24 -26.64
C ASP A 150 -10.06 -0.87 -26.25
N LYS A 151 -10.26 -1.17 -24.96
CA LYS A 151 -11.55 -1.60 -24.41
C LYS A 151 -12.52 -0.42 -24.40
N THR A 152 -13.64 -0.57 -25.11
CA THR A 152 -14.65 0.48 -25.33
C THR A 152 -15.41 0.86 -24.06
N GLU A 153 -15.81 -0.13 -23.26
CA GLU A 153 -16.49 0.08 -21.99
C GLU A 153 -15.59 -0.36 -20.84
N THR A 154 -15.36 0.56 -19.90
CA THR A 154 -14.51 0.27 -18.75
C THR A 154 -15.20 -0.67 -17.77
N GLU A 155 -14.47 -1.70 -17.35
CA GLU A 155 -14.92 -2.58 -16.27
C GLU A 155 -14.32 -2.20 -14.92
N ILE A 156 -13.43 -1.19 -14.88
CA ILE A 156 -12.87 -0.66 -13.65
C ILE A 156 -13.99 0.05 -12.87
N LYS A 157 -14.34 -0.54 -11.72
CA LYS A 157 -15.32 0.02 -10.79
C LYS A 157 -14.65 0.63 -9.57
N LYS A 158 -15.28 1.67 -9.03
CA LYS A 158 -14.96 2.25 -7.73
C LYS A 158 -15.65 1.42 -6.64
N PHE A 159 -14.88 0.84 -5.73
CA PHE A 159 -15.42 0.09 -4.59
C PHE A 159 -15.43 0.98 -3.34
N SER A 160 -16.31 0.67 -2.37
CA SER A 160 -16.36 1.38 -1.08
C SER A 160 -15.05 1.30 -0.29
N ARG A 161 -14.25 0.26 -0.53
CA ARG A 161 -12.93 0.03 0.06
C ARG A 161 -11.78 0.70 -0.71
N ASP A 162 -12.06 1.44 -1.78
CA ASP A 162 -11.06 2.25 -2.47
C ASP A 162 -10.97 3.63 -1.79
N SER A 163 -9.79 3.99 -1.31
CA SER A 163 -9.53 5.29 -0.68
C SER A 163 -9.22 6.34 -1.77
N PHE A 164 -10.24 7.06 -2.24
CA PHE A 164 -10.05 8.14 -3.23
C PHE A 164 -9.75 9.51 -2.61
N GLU A 165 -9.99 9.64 -1.30
CA GLU A 165 -9.73 10.86 -0.54
C GLU A 165 -8.64 10.58 0.50
N ARG A 166 -7.82 11.60 0.80
CA ARG A 166 -6.82 11.47 1.86
C ARG A 166 -7.51 11.33 3.20
N GLN A 167 -7.04 10.38 4.00
CA GLN A 167 -7.53 10.18 5.34
C GLN A 167 -7.01 11.31 6.23
N VAL A 168 -7.93 12.09 6.81
CA VAL A 168 -7.60 13.10 7.82
C VAL A 168 -7.50 12.39 9.17
N VAL A 169 -6.29 12.28 9.71
CA VAL A 169 -6.08 11.82 11.08
C VAL A 169 -5.94 13.08 11.93
N ALA A 170 -6.96 13.37 12.75
CA ALA A 170 -6.85 14.40 13.77
C ALA A 170 -5.82 13.96 14.82
N ASP A 171 -4.99 14.89 15.30
CA ASP A 171 -4.05 14.60 16.37
C ASP A 171 -4.80 14.07 17.59
N VAL A 172 -4.44 12.85 18.01
CA VAL A 172 -4.91 12.31 19.27
C VAL A 172 -4.09 12.99 20.35
N GLU A 173 -4.64 14.06 20.94
CA GLU A 173 -4.04 14.64 22.14
C GLU A 173 -3.97 13.55 23.22
N LYS A 174 -2.75 13.14 23.57
CA LYS A 174 -2.54 12.35 24.78
C LYS A 174 -2.80 13.29 25.94
N SER A 175 -3.96 13.17 26.58
CA SER A 175 -4.18 13.72 27.92
C SER A 175 -3.23 12.99 28.88
N THR A 176 -2.02 13.49 29.00
CA THR A 176 -1.15 13.17 30.14
C THR A 176 -1.59 14.08 31.26
N ASP A 177 -2.42 13.56 32.18
CA ASP A 177 -2.72 14.23 33.43
C ASP A 177 -1.40 14.39 34.22
N PRO A 178 -0.89 15.61 34.40
CA PRO A 178 0.38 15.84 35.10
C PRO A 178 0.29 15.56 36.62
N LEU A 179 -0.90 15.28 37.17
CA LEU A 179 -1.13 15.03 38.59
C LEU A 179 -1.26 13.53 38.94
N ALA A 180 -1.18 12.61 37.97
CA ALA A 180 -1.41 11.18 38.19
C ALA A 180 -0.30 10.45 38.98
N SER A 181 0.76 11.14 39.41
CA SER A 181 1.88 10.56 40.17
C SER A 181 2.01 11.18 41.56
N ALA A 182 1.03 10.93 42.45
CA ALA A 182 1.19 11.17 43.88
C ALA A 182 0.23 10.29 44.70
N THR A 183 0.39 8.98 44.64
CA THR A 183 -0.17 8.09 45.67
C THR A 183 0.60 6.78 45.64
N ASN A 184 1.68 6.73 46.40
CA ASN A 184 2.20 5.55 47.10
C ASN A 184 3.43 5.97 47.91
N ALA A 185 3.17 6.71 48.98
CA ALA A 185 4.10 6.84 50.11
C ALA A 185 3.44 6.16 51.31
N ASP A 186 3.81 4.90 51.50
CA ASP A 186 4.07 4.17 52.74
C ASP A 186 2.97 4.01 53.83
N SER A 187 2.71 2.74 54.17
CA SER A 187 2.33 2.31 55.54
C SER A 187 2.39 0.78 55.69
N THR A 188 3.60 0.26 55.91
CA THR A 188 3.74 -0.95 56.74
C THR A 188 3.57 -0.56 58.21
N GLN A 189 2.41 -0.88 58.80
CA GLN A 189 2.18 -0.77 60.24
C GLN A 189 2.24 -2.16 60.87
N ALA A 190 3.28 -2.39 61.67
CA ALA A 190 3.45 -3.54 62.53
C ALA A 190 2.52 -3.47 63.74
N SER A 191 2.01 -4.62 64.15
CA SER A 191 1.21 -4.85 65.36
C SER A 191 2.04 -4.72 66.64
N GLY A 192 1.57 -3.97 67.64
CA GLY A 192 2.01 -4.17 69.03
C GLY A 192 1.93 -2.97 69.99
N SER A 193 0.95 -3.06 70.91
CA SER A 193 0.84 -2.49 72.27
C SER A 193 0.79 -0.98 72.52
N ASP A 194 -0.36 -0.58 73.10
CA ASP A 194 -0.58 0.58 73.97
C ASP A 194 0.56 0.80 74.96
N ASP A 195 1.12 2.01 75.01
CA ASP A 195 1.31 2.75 76.26
C ASP A 195 1.61 4.23 75.96
N LEU A 196 0.75 5.14 76.41
CA LEU A 196 0.99 6.59 76.39
C LEU A 196 1.47 7.03 77.78
N PRO A 197 2.54 7.84 77.83
CA PRO A 197 2.55 8.93 78.81
C PRO A 197 2.98 10.28 78.21
N PHE A 198 2.42 11.32 78.83
CA PHE A 198 2.49 12.77 78.56
C PHE A 198 3.87 13.34 78.18
#